data_AF-A0A0E2E265-F1
#
_entry.id   AF-A0A0E2E265-F1
#
_cell.length_a   1.000
_cell.length_b   1.000
_cell.length_c   1.000
_cell.angle_alpha   90.00
_cell.angle_beta   90.00
_cell.angle_gamma   90.00
#
_symmetry.space_group_name_H-M   'P 1'
#
loop_
_entity.id
_entity.type
_entity.pdbx_description
1 polymer ?
#
loop_
_entity_poly.entity_id
_entity_poly.type
_entity_poly.pdbx_seq_one_letter_code
_entity_poly.pdbx_strand_id
1 'polypeptide(L)'
;MTKFKTKHKAHALRKTGAAALIIAAVLTLALLFTACPNNAGGGGTPSTPKHAVTFSVEGGNGMLKAEVDGTEINSGDKVEQGKTIVFTATPDSGFHVKGWTLDGKPVAEAGINTEYKLTVTKPAIVKVSFESNSTTPPPPTKYTVTLNQTEHGKVTASPAIPQDGKVDENTVITFTAKADDGYKVGKWTVTPAEALQTGTGADESETAKVKITADTTVSVSFIKKTYAITFSVEGGIGGTLEAKVDGKKISSGDMVEHGKEVNFTPKAEKGYRVKNWTLDGENIGGTEYFTLGVSKPATVTLSFEVNYVRGGAVLILSPDKLNIKVKAVTADGSAITVEGCNETTLASNTETTLTATGTTVILKGKITELDVSGAYGNKQPLIALNVQGLIYLQTLGCEYNQLTELNVEGCTSLKGLGCGDNKLTNLNLRGLTSLQTLFCGSNQLTSLNVQDLTALQRLYCPGNQLNAQAMTKLLKGLPVRAASDDARAVLYTEETDKTEGNCKDFTNPPELKAAFDEAKTNKHWKLQKIDASESNVDL
;
A
#
# COMPACT_ATOMS: atom_id res chain seq x y z
N MET A 1 -31.99 15.95 -16.55
CA MET A 1 -32.97 16.72 -15.76
C MET A 1 -33.77 15.76 -14.89
N THR A 2 -33.61 15.77 -13.56
CA THR A 2 -34.58 15.12 -12.66
C THR A 2 -34.45 15.69 -11.25
N LYS A 3 -35.40 16.54 -10.86
CA LYS A 3 -35.69 16.85 -9.45
C LYS A 3 -36.77 15.89 -8.99
N PHE A 4 -36.73 15.41 -7.75
CA PHE A 4 -37.97 15.18 -7.00
C PHE A 4 -37.84 15.57 -5.53
N LYS A 5 -38.79 16.37 -5.07
CA LYS A 5 -39.04 16.70 -3.67
C LYS A 5 -40.06 15.68 -3.12
N THR A 6 -40.01 15.38 -1.82
CA THR A 6 -41.04 15.65 -0.76
C THR A 6 -40.67 14.86 0.50
N LYS A 7 -40.56 15.46 1.70
CA LYS A 7 -41.58 16.02 2.62
C LYS A 7 -42.46 14.99 3.37
N HIS A 8 -42.10 14.81 4.65
CA HIS A 8 -42.94 14.94 5.86
C HIS A 8 -43.92 13.85 6.34
N LYS A 9 -43.87 13.69 7.69
CA LYS A 9 -44.92 13.28 8.65
C LYS A 9 -45.34 11.79 8.66
N ALA A 10 -45.81 11.20 9.77
CA ALA A 10 -45.66 11.48 11.22
C ALA A 10 -46.34 10.35 12.03
N HIS A 11 -45.99 10.19 13.33
CA HIS A 11 -46.80 9.52 14.39
C HIS A 11 -47.04 7.98 14.23
N ALA A 12 -47.31 7.18 15.29
CA ALA A 12 -47.41 7.42 16.73
C ALA A 12 -47.36 6.13 17.60
N LEU A 13 -47.00 6.31 18.89
CA LEU A 13 -47.45 5.63 20.12
C LEU A 13 -47.36 4.08 20.30
N ARG A 14 -46.68 3.68 21.39
CA ARG A 14 -47.19 3.04 22.63
C ARG A 14 -46.03 3.12 23.67
N LYS A 15 -46.05 3.77 24.84
CA LYS A 15 -47.02 4.03 25.94
C LYS A 15 -47.19 2.87 26.96
N THR A 16 -46.39 2.89 28.03
CA THR A 16 -46.59 2.39 29.43
C THR A 16 -45.33 2.77 30.24
N GLY A 17 -45.33 3.26 31.50
CA GLY A 17 -46.36 3.82 32.37
C GLY A 17 -45.83 4.01 33.82
N ALA A 18 -46.15 5.15 34.47
CA ALA A 18 -46.46 5.35 35.92
C ALA A 18 -45.45 4.91 37.04
N ALA A 19 -45.39 5.45 38.27
CA ALA A 19 -45.91 6.66 38.97
C ALA A 19 -45.40 6.64 40.46
N ALA A 20 -45.56 7.63 41.37
CA ALA A 20 -45.49 9.11 41.32
C ALA A 20 -45.62 9.69 42.77
N LEU A 21 -44.65 10.49 43.27
CA LEU A 21 -44.64 11.13 44.61
C LEU A 21 -43.85 12.46 44.49
N ILE A 22 -44.33 13.70 44.69
CA ILE A 22 -45.40 14.34 45.49
C ILE A 22 -44.98 14.81 46.90
N ILE A 23 -44.56 16.09 46.95
CA ILE A 23 -44.89 17.19 47.88
C ILE A 23 -44.85 16.92 49.41
N ALA A 24 -44.01 17.70 50.11
CA ALA A 24 -44.35 18.26 51.42
C ALA A 24 -43.60 19.57 51.70
N ALA A 25 -44.34 20.68 51.84
CA ALA A 25 -43.87 21.92 52.47
C ALA A 25 -45.10 22.64 53.06
N VAL A 26 -45.15 22.79 54.39
CA VAL A 26 -46.25 23.43 55.11
C VAL A 26 -45.68 24.43 56.12
N LEU A 27 -46.41 25.53 56.27
CA LEU A 27 -46.03 26.79 56.91
C LEU A 27 -46.68 26.90 58.32
N THR A 28 -46.64 28.12 58.90
CA THR A 28 -47.48 28.61 60.03
C THR A 28 -47.08 28.16 61.45
N LEU A 29 -47.33 28.92 62.54
CA LEU A 29 -47.62 30.35 62.78
C LEU A 29 -47.66 30.53 64.32
N ALA A 30 -47.26 31.68 64.87
CA ALA A 30 -47.56 32.03 66.27
C ALA A 30 -47.82 33.54 66.41
N LEU A 31 -48.94 33.90 67.05
CA LEU A 31 -49.40 35.27 67.26
C LEU A 31 -49.40 35.64 68.74
N LEU A 32 -49.06 36.92 68.96
CA LEU A 32 -49.06 37.73 70.18
C LEU A 32 -50.10 37.38 71.27
N PHE A 33 -49.68 37.56 72.53
CA PHE A 33 -50.53 38.18 73.55
C PHE A 33 -49.73 39.21 74.37
N THR A 34 -50.35 40.37 74.63
CA THR A 34 -49.83 41.48 75.42
C THR A 34 -50.64 41.64 76.71
N ALA A 35 -50.01 41.74 77.88
CA ALA A 35 -50.64 42.29 79.09
C ALA A 35 -49.63 42.74 80.16
N CYS A 36 -49.65 44.03 80.48
CA CYS A 36 -49.35 44.65 81.76
C CYS A 36 -50.60 45.50 82.12
N PRO A 37 -51.03 45.68 83.39
CA PRO A 37 -50.23 46.48 84.32
C PRO A 37 -50.39 46.21 85.86
N ASN A 38 -49.47 46.82 86.61
CA ASN A 38 -49.62 47.45 87.94
C ASN A 38 -50.17 46.70 89.18
N ASN A 39 -49.20 46.36 90.06
CA ASN A 39 -48.89 47.08 91.31
C ASN A 39 -49.60 46.73 92.65
N ALA A 40 -48.77 46.76 93.71
CA ALA A 40 -49.04 46.89 95.15
C ALA A 40 -49.76 45.75 95.91
N GLY A 41 -49.03 45.09 96.82
CA GLY A 41 -49.55 44.18 97.85
C GLY A 41 -48.45 43.33 98.48
N GLY A 42 -47.82 43.81 99.55
CA GLY A 42 -46.63 43.17 100.14
C GLY A 42 -46.93 41.93 100.99
N GLY A 43 -45.97 41.00 101.05
CA GLY A 43 -46.02 39.84 101.95
C GLY A 43 -44.88 38.85 101.68
N GLY A 44 -43.78 38.96 102.45
CA GLY A 44 -42.68 37.98 102.60
C GLY A 44 -42.27 37.13 101.40
N THR A 45 -41.18 37.49 100.71
CA THR A 45 -40.55 36.59 99.72
C THR A 45 -40.03 35.32 100.38
N PRO A 46 -40.44 34.11 99.91
CA PRO A 46 -39.73 32.88 100.24
C PRO A 46 -38.31 32.96 99.68
N SER A 47 -37.31 32.46 100.41
CA SER A 47 -35.96 32.35 99.87
C SER A 47 -35.95 31.31 98.74
N THR A 48 -35.73 31.75 97.50
CA THR A 48 -35.64 30.87 96.32
C THR A 48 -34.59 29.78 96.56
N PRO A 49 -34.91 28.47 96.39
CA PRO A 49 -33.93 27.41 96.57
C PRO A 49 -32.71 27.61 95.67
N LYS A 50 -31.51 27.34 96.19
CA LYS A 50 -30.26 27.37 95.40
C LYS A 50 -29.73 25.96 95.18
N HIS A 51 -29.44 25.63 93.93
CA HIS A 51 -28.96 24.31 93.52
C HIS A 51 -27.49 24.39 93.09
N ALA A 52 -26.68 23.41 93.50
CA ALA A 52 -25.29 23.32 93.07
C ALA A 52 -25.22 22.89 91.61
N VAL A 53 -24.44 23.60 90.80
CA VAL A 53 -24.18 23.23 89.41
C VAL A 53 -22.69 23.03 89.21
N THR A 54 -22.32 21.83 88.79
CA THR A 54 -20.93 21.46 88.47
C THR A 54 -20.78 21.36 86.96
N PHE A 55 -19.66 21.85 86.45
CA PHE A 55 -19.32 21.78 85.04
C PHE A 55 -17.85 21.50 84.79
N SER A 56 -17.52 20.85 83.68
CA SER A 56 -16.15 20.45 83.32
C SER A 56 -15.99 20.15 81.83
N VAL A 57 -14.74 20.18 81.35
CA VAL A 57 -14.39 19.65 80.02
C VAL A 57 -14.05 18.16 80.14
N GLU A 58 -14.65 17.34 79.29
CA GLU A 58 -14.42 15.90 79.22
C GLU A 58 -13.37 15.58 78.16
N GLY A 59 -12.20 15.08 78.60
CA GLY A 59 -11.09 14.69 77.71
C GLY A 59 -10.12 15.81 77.32
N GLY A 60 -10.35 17.06 77.74
CA GLY A 60 -9.51 18.22 77.40
C GLY A 60 -9.76 18.78 76.00
N ASN A 61 -8.77 19.47 75.43
CA ASN A 61 -8.78 20.08 74.08
C ASN A 61 -9.74 21.28 73.91
N GLY A 62 -9.96 22.02 75.00
CA GLY A 62 -10.68 23.29 75.02
C GLY A 62 -10.98 23.74 76.45
N MET A 63 -11.60 24.92 76.57
CA MET A 63 -12.03 25.51 77.84
C MET A 63 -13.56 25.57 77.93
N LEU A 64 -14.08 25.61 79.16
CA LEU A 64 -15.50 25.81 79.45
C LEU A 64 -15.67 26.89 80.52
N LYS A 65 -16.39 27.96 80.18
CA LYS A 65 -16.84 29.02 81.09
C LYS A 65 -18.34 28.91 81.36
N ALA A 66 -18.79 29.48 82.47
CA ALA A 66 -20.21 29.54 82.83
C ALA A 66 -20.56 30.90 83.45
N GLU A 67 -21.66 31.51 83.00
CA GLU A 67 -22.11 32.81 83.48
C GLU A 67 -23.60 32.78 83.89
N VAL A 68 -23.94 33.53 84.95
CA VAL A 68 -25.32 33.80 85.38
C VAL A 68 -25.51 35.31 85.46
N ASP A 69 -26.53 35.83 84.79
CA ASP A 69 -26.82 37.27 84.69
C ASP A 69 -25.59 38.13 84.26
N GLY A 70 -24.68 37.55 83.46
CA GLY A 70 -23.43 38.20 83.01
C GLY A 70 -22.29 38.22 84.03
N THR A 71 -22.38 37.43 85.11
CA THR A 71 -21.30 37.21 86.07
C THR A 71 -20.78 35.77 85.96
N GLU A 72 -19.46 35.61 85.83
CA GLU A 72 -18.81 34.29 85.77
C GLU A 72 -18.94 33.55 87.11
N ILE A 73 -19.35 32.28 87.05
CA ILE A 73 -19.50 31.38 88.20
C ILE A 73 -18.45 30.26 88.16
N ASN A 74 -18.15 29.66 89.31
CA ASN A 74 -17.24 28.52 89.42
C ASN A 74 -18.00 27.20 89.45
N SER A 75 -17.32 26.12 89.05
CA SER A 75 -17.88 24.77 89.09
C SER A 75 -18.14 24.34 90.55
N GLY A 76 -19.41 24.08 90.88
CA GLY A 76 -19.87 23.76 92.23
C GLY A 76 -20.67 24.88 92.91
N ASP A 77 -20.72 26.08 92.32
CA ASP A 77 -21.48 27.20 92.88
C ASP A 77 -23.00 26.92 92.95
N LYS A 78 -23.66 27.51 93.95
CA LYS A 78 -25.10 27.37 94.19
C LYS A 78 -25.88 28.49 93.53
N VAL A 79 -26.51 28.19 92.40
CA VAL A 79 -27.30 29.13 91.59
C VAL A 79 -28.78 29.08 92.00
N GLU A 80 -29.46 30.23 91.99
CA GLU A 80 -30.88 30.33 92.33
C GLU A 80 -31.77 29.61 91.31
N GLN A 81 -32.76 28.87 91.82
CA GLN A 81 -33.73 28.16 90.99
C GLN A 81 -34.50 29.13 90.08
N GLY A 82 -34.60 28.80 88.79
CA GLY A 82 -35.21 29.62 87.75
C GLY A 82 -34.23 30.53 87.01
N LYS A 83 -32.99 30.72 87.49
CA LYS A 83 -31.94 31.40 86.72
C LYS A 83 -31.44 30.52 85.57
N THR A 84 -31.00 31.16 84.48
CA THR A 84 -30.35 30.49 83.36
C THR A 84 -28.84 30.69 83.44
N ILE A 85 -28.09 29.59 83.44
CA ILE A 85 -26.64 29.58 83.25
C ILE A 85 -26.37 29.52 81.75
N VAL A 86 -25.48 30.37 81.25
CA VAL A 86 -24.92 30.27 79.90
C VAL A 86 -23.54 29.63 80.01
N PHE A 87 -23.37 28.47 79.38
CA PHE A 87 -22.11 27.76 79.26
C PHE A 87 -21.49 28.08 77.90
N THR A 88 -20.21 28.47 77.89
CA THR A 88 -19.47 28.82 76.67
C THR A 88 -18.22 27.96 76.58
N ALA A 89 -18.19 27.10 75.56
CA ALA A 89 -17.08 26.22 75.23
C ALA A 89 -16.19 26.86 74.15
N THR A 90 -14.89 26.92 74.42
CA THR A 90 -13.87 27.42 73.49
C THR A 90 -12.97 26.25 73.10
N PRO A 91 -13.12 25.67 71.90
CA PRO A 91 -12.22 24.61 71.42
C PRO A 91 -10.79 25.11 71.27
N ASP A 92 -9.82 24.21 71.51
CA ASP A 92 -8.43 24.47 71.14
C ASP A 92 -8.24 24.44 69.61
N SER A 93 -7.14 25.03 69.13
CA SER A 93 -6.86 25.09 67.68
C SER A 93 -6.77 23.69 67.06
N GLY A 94 -7.56 23.45 66.00
CA GLY A 94 -7.67 22.15 65.33
C GLY A 94 -8.80 21.26 65.85
N PHE A 95 -9.59 21.70 66.82
CA PHE A 95 -10.74 20.96 67.37
C PHE A 95 -12.07 21.71 67.15
N HIS A 96 -13.19 20.98 67.27
CA HIS A 96 -14.54 21.54 67.40
C HIS A 96 -15.30 20.83 68.53
N VAL A 97 -16.42 21.39 68.98
CA VAL A 97 -17.26 20.74 70.01
C VAL A 97 -17.86 19.46 69.43
N LYS A 98 -17.58 18.33 70.07
CA LYS A 98 -18.15 17.01 69.76
C LYS A 98 -19.57 16.87 70.29
N GLY A 99 -19.81 17.41 71.49
CA GLY A 99 -21.12 17.33 72.14
C GLY A 99 -21.11 17.66 73.62
N TRP A 100 -22.31 17.89 74.13
CA TRP A 100 -22.61 18.25 75.53
C TRP A 100 -23.36 17.13 76.26
N THR A 101 -23.16 17.01 77.57
CA THR A 101 -23.99 16.17 78.44
C THR A 101 -24.51 16.93 79.66
N LEU A 102 -25.72 16.56 80.10
CA LEU A 102 -26.38 17.00 81.33
C LEU A 102 -26.71 15.76 82.16
N ASP A 103 -26.21 15.70 83.40
CA ASP A 103 -26.29 14.55 84.31
C ASP A 103 -25.86 13.22 83.66
N GLY A 104 -24.83 13.29 82.80
CA GLY A 104 -24.30 12.15 82.05
C GLY A 104 -25.14 11.73 80.83
N LYS A 105 -26.21 12.45 80.47
CA LYS A 105 -27.03 12.18 79.27
C LYS A 105 -26.71 13.20 78.16
N PRO A 106 -26.65 12.79 76.87
CA PRO A 106 -26.41 13.71 75.76
C PRO A 106 -27.47 14.81 75.64
N VAL A 107 -27.03 16.05 75.43
CA VAL A 107 -27.89 17.21 75.17
C VAL A 107 -27.98 17.43 73.66
N ALA A 108 -28.90 16.71 73.02
CA ALA A 108 -29.04 16.71 71.56
C ALA A 108 -29.32 18.10 70.96
N GLU A 109 -30.03 18.96 71.68
CA GLU A 109 -30.34 20.35 71.29
C GLU A 109 -29.11 21.27 71.27
N ALA A 110 -28.09 20.99 72.08
CA ALA A 110 -26.84 21.76 72.07
C ALA A 110 -25.92 21.33 70.92
N GLY A 111 -25.97 20.05 70.52
CA GLY A 111 -25.23 19.51 69.39
C GLY A 111 -23.74 19.85 69.44
N ILE A 112 -23.21 20.40 68.35
CA ILE A 112 -21.82 20.85 68.19
C ILE A 112 -21.64 22.37 68.44
N ASN A 113 -22.60 23.04 69.07
CA ASN A 113 -22.53 24.48 69.32
C ASN A 113 -21.53 24.80 70.43
N THR A 114 -20.91 25.98 70.36
CA THR A 114 -20.03 26.53 71.40
C THR A 114 -20.77 27.10 72.61
N GLU A 115 -22.10 27.20 72.57
CA GLU A 115 -22.93 27.62 73.71
C GLU A 115 -23.98 26.57 74.09
N TYR A 116 -24.20 26.41 75.39
CA TYR A 116 -25.35 25.68 75.95
C TYR A 116 -25.98 26.48 77.09
N LYS A 117 -27.33 26.48 77.20
CA LYS A 117 -28.07 27.27 78.20
C LYS A 117 -28.92 26.36 79.08
N LEU A 118 -28.73 26.45 80.39
CA LEU A 118 -29.40 25.60 81.39
C LEU A 118 -30.21 26.45 82.36
N THR A 119 -31.53 26.27 82.39
CA THR A 119 -32.37 26.82 83.46
C THR A 119 -32.30 25.92 84.70
N VAL A 120 -31.83 26.49 85.81
CA VAL A 120 -31.56 25.76 87.05
C VAL A 120 -32.87 25.38 87.74
N THR A 121 -33.19 24.09 87.77
CA THR A 121 -34.42 23.55 88.40
C THR A 121 -34.12 22.56 89.54
N LYS A 122 -32.93 21.99 89.55
CA LYS A 122 -32.39 20.99 90.48
C LYS A 122 -30.85 21.00 90.37
N PRO A 123 -30.09 20.27 91.22
CA PRO A 123 -28.65 20.12 91.03
C PRO A 123 -28.33 19.45 89.69
N ALA A 124 -27.24 19.88 89.06
CA ALA A 124 -26.90 19.51 87.69
C ALA A 124 -25.38 19.32 87.48
N ILE A 125 -25.03 18.38 86.60
CA ILE A 125 -23.66 18.17 86.13
C ILE A 125 -23.62 18.40 84.61
N VAL A 126 -22.87 19.40 84.14
CA VAL A 126 -22.71 19.71 82.71
C VAL A 126 -21.31 19.36 82.23
N LYS A 127 -21.19 18.69 81.08
CA LYS A 127 -19.89 18.47 80.43
C LYS A 127 -19.94 18.86 78.97
N VAL A 128 -18.80 19.32 78.45
CA VAL A 128 -18.54 19.47 77.01
C VAL A 128 -17.36 18.59 76.61
N SER A 129 -17.39 18.05 75.40
CA SER A 129 -16.31 17.27 74.80
C SER A 129 -15.96 17.84 73.42
N PHE A 130 -14.72 17.63 72.99
CA PHE A 130 -14.18 18.15 71.73
C PHE A 130 -13.61 17.02 70.86
N GLU A 131 -13.60 17.19 69.53
CA GLU A 131 -12.96 16.27 68.59
C GLU A 131 -12.20 17.01 67.46
N SER A 132 -11.24 16.33 66.84
CA SER A 132 -10.28 16.94 65.91
C SER A 132 -10.82 17.11 64.50
N ASN A 133 -10.45 18.22 63.85
CA ASN A 133 -10.81 18.54 62.47
C ASN A 133 -9.94 17.73 61.48
N SER A 134 -10.36 16.51 61.14
CA SER A 134 -9.66 15.68 60.15
C SER A 134 -10.05 16.04 58.70
N THR A 135 -9.05 16.18 57.81
CA THR A 135 -9.22 16.68 56.43
C THR A 135 -8.63 15.77 55.35
N THR A 136 -8.53 14.45 55.60
CA THR A 136 -8.06 13.50 54.57
C THR A 136 -9.19 13.10 53.61
N PRO A 137 -9.13 13.45 52.31
CA PRO A 137 -10.05 12.90 51.31
C PRO A 137 -9.78 11.38 51.11
N PRO A 138 -10.75 10.62 50.60
CA PRO A 138 -10.53 9.22 50.26
C PRO A 138 -9.44 9.07 49.18
N PRO A 139 -8.65 7.97 49.21
CA PRO A 139 -7.62 7.74 48.21
C PRO A 139 -8.22 7.64 46.80
N PRO A 140 -7.52 8.09 45.74
CA PRO A 140 -8.02 8.03 44.37
C PRO A 140 -8.25 6.59 43.92
N THR A 141 -9.38 6.34 43.27
CA THR A 141 -9.71 5.05 42.65
C THR A 141 -8.68 4.71 41.58
N LYS A 142 -8.10 3.51 41.64
CA LYS A 142 -7.18 2.98 40.62
C LYS A 142 -7.66 1.67 40.04
N TYR A 143 -7.49 1.52 38.75
CA TYR A 143 -7.80 0.29 38.01
C TYR A 143 -6.54 -0.34 37.42
N THR A 144 -6.60 -1.65 37.20
CA THR A 144 -5.54 -2.46 36.61
C THR A 144 -5.54 -2.27 35.09
N VAL A 145 -4.38 -1.99 34.51
CA VAL A 145 -4.20 -1.91 33.05
C VAL A 145 -3.21 -2.96 32.59
N THR A 146 -3.70 -3.96 31.87
CA THR A 146 -2.90 -5.06 31.32
C THR A 146 -2.63 -4.83 29.84
N LEU A 147 -1.37 -4.78 29.43
CA LEU A 147 -0.97 -4.70 28.03
C LEU A 147 -0.47 -6.08 27.55
N ASN A 148 -1.28 -6.75 26.74
CA ASN A 148 -0.90 -8.00 26.08
C ASN A 148 -0.14 -7.67 24.79
N GLN A 149 1.19 -7.67 24.87
CA GLN A 149 2.04 -7.56 23.69
C GLN A 149 2.02 -8.88 22.91
N THR A 150 1.72 -8.82 21.62
CA THR A 150 1.85 -9.95 20.69
C THR A 150 3.21 -9.94 20.00
N GLU A 151 3.60 -11.08 19.42
CA GLU A 151 4.83 -11.19 18.63
C GLU A 151 4.77 -10.30 17.36
N HIS A 152 5.95 -9.97 16.82
CA HIS A 152 6.15 -9.20 15.59
C HIS A 152 5.83 -7.69 15.66
N GLY A 153 5.89 -7.12 16.86
CA GLY A 153 5.97 -5.67 17.04
C GLY A 153 6.13 -5.24 18.49
N LYS A 154 6.13 -3.92 18.69
CA LYS A 154 6.28 -3.26 20.00
C LYS A 154 5.13 -2.31 20.25
N VAL A 155 4.67 -2.24 21.49
CA VAL A 155 3.63 -1.30 21.92
C VAL A 155 4.15 -0.42 23.05
N THR A 156 3.93 0.88 22.94
CA THR A 156 4.23 1.85 23.99
C THR A 156 2.94 2.51 24.47
N ALA A 157 2.93 2.99 25.72
CA ALA A 157 1.80 3.67 26.34
C ALA A 157 2.23 5.09 26.78
N SER A 158 1.36 6.08 26.56
CA SER A 158 1.54 7.46 26.99
C SER A 158 0.25 8.01 27.61
N PRO A 159 0.20 8.32 28.93
CA PRO A 159 1.28 8.12 29.91
C PRO A 159 1.67 6.64 30.07
N ALA A 160 2.89 6.40 30.55
CA ALA A 160 3.38 5.05 30.78
C ALA A 160 2.60 4.34 31.89
N ILE A 161 2.34 3.04 31.71
CA ILE A 161 1.68 2.22 32.73
C ILE A 161 2.67 2.00 33.90
N PRO A 162 2.30 2.27 35.16
CA PRO A 162 3.14 2.00 36.32
C PRO A 162 3.49 0.51 36.49
N GLN A 163 4.56 0.20 37.23
CA GLN A 163 5.02 -1.19 37.41
C GLN A 163 4.02 -2.11 38.13
N ASP A 164 3.14 -1.57 38.97
CA ASP A 164 2.04 -2.30 39.63
C ASP A 164 0.80 -2.46 38.73
N GLY A 165 0.82 -1.90 37.52
CA GLY A 165 -0.29 -1.87 36.58
C GLY A 165 -1.46 -0.97 37.01
N LYS A 166 -1.35 -0.20 38.10
CA LYS A 166 -2.48 0.57 38.66
C LYS A 166 -2.49 2.02 38.18
N VAL A 167 -3.51 2.36 37.40
CA VAL A 167 -3.71 3.68 36.79
C VAL A 167 -4.93 4.38 37.41
N ASP A 168 -4.83 5.69 37.63
CA ASP A 168 -5.91 6.50 38.19
C ASP A 168 -7.16 6.53 37.30
N GLU A 169 -8.33 6.49 37.92
CA GLU A 169 -9.62 6.59 37.25
C GLU A 169 -9.73 7.85 36.35
N ASN A 170 -10.43 7.70 35.22
CA ASN A 170 -10.58 8.68 34.14
C ASN A 170 -9.30 9.01 33.34
N THR A 171 -8.12 8.43 33.65
CA THR A 171 -6.92 8.58 32.82
C THR A 171 -7.17 8.12 31.39
N VAL A 172 -6.67 8.87 30.41
CA VAL A 172 -6.68 8.47 29.00
C VAL A 172 -5.26 8.10 28.58
N ILE A 173 -5.05 6.83 28.24
CA ILE A 173 -3.78 6.31 27.76
C ILE A 173 -3.83 6.23 26.23
N THR A 174 -2.85 6.82 25.55
CA THR A 174 -2.61 6.57 24.13
C THR A 174 -1.62 5.42 24.00
N PHE A 175 -2.06 4.32 23.40
CA PHE A 175 -1.21 3.22 23.00
C PHE A 175 -0.73 3.45 21.56
N THR A 176 0.54 3.19 21.30
CA THR A 176 1.15 3.28 19.98
C THR A 176 1.83 1.96 19.64
N ALA A 177 1.43 1.32 18.55
CA ALA A 177 2.00 0.08 18.06
C ALA A 177 2.95 0.34 16.88
N LYS A 178 4.15 -0.23 16.94
CA LYS A 178 5.12 -0.26 15.84
C LYS A 178 5.36 -1.72 15.45
N ALA A 179 4.97 -2.08 14.23
CA ALA A 179 5.22 -3.41 13.68
C ALA A 179 6.71 -3.63 13.39
N ASP A 180 7.16 -4.88 13.47
CA ASP A 180 8.49 -5.28 12.98
C ASP A 180 8.51 -5.33 11.44
N ASP A 181 9.72 -5.48 10.86
CA ASP A 181 9.84 -5.56 9.42
C ASP A 181 9.12 -6.80 8.85
N GLY A 182 8.50 -6.63 7.67
CA GLY A 182 7.59 -7.63 7.11
C GLY A 182 6.23 -7.74 7.77
N TYR A 183 5.89 -6.95 8.79
CA TYR A 183 4.57 -6.91 9.43
C TYR A 183 3.95 -5.51 9.35
N LYS A 184 2.63 -5.44 9.56
CA LYS A 184 1.85 -4.21 9.75
C LYS A 184 0.99 -4.35 11.00
N VAL A 185 0.54 -3.23 11.56
CA VAL A 185 -0.44 -3.26 12.66
C VAL A 185 -1.74 -3.88 12.14
N GLY A 186 -2.38 -4.70 12.97
CA GLY A 186 -3.66 -5.34 12.71
C GLY A 186 -4.76 -4.71 13.55
N LYS A 187 -5.46 -5.54 14.31
CA LYS A 187 -6.63 -5.14 15.08
C LYS A 187 -6.28 -4.83 16.54
N TRP A 188 -6.80 -3.72 17.05
CA TRP A 188 -6.83 -3.46 18.49
C TRP A 188 -8.01 -4.19 19.13
N THR A 189 -7.78 -4.78 20.30
CA THR A 189 -8.82 -5.41 21.13
C THR A 189 -8.68 -4.89 22.55
N VAL A 190 -9.71 -4.20 23.02
CA VAL A 190 -9.77 -3.62 24.37
C VAL A 190 -10.92 -4.28 25.12
N THR A 191 -10.72 -4.60 26.39
CA THR A 191 -11.74 -5.18 27.27
C THR A 191 -11.70 -4.45 28.62
N PRO A 192 -12.79 -3.81 29.06
CA PRO A 192 -14.10 -3.72 28.39
C PRO A 192 -14.04 -2.83 27.13
N ALA A 193 -14.92 -3.07 26.16
CA ALA A 193 -14.80 -2.48 24.82
C ALA A 193 -15.05 -0.96 24.81
N GLU A 194 -15.93 -0.49 25.69
CA GLU A 194 -16.27 0.92 25.93
C GLU A 194 -15.10 1.75 26.47
N ALA A 195 -14.01 1.13 26.93
CA ALA A 195 -12.79 1.84 27.29
C ALA A 195 -12.08 2.42 26.06
N LEU A 196 -12.25 1.85 24.86
CA LEU A 196 -11.68 2.38 23.61
C LEU A 196 -12.43 3.64 23.15
N GLN A 197 -11.71 4.75 22.99
CA GLN A 197 -12.31 6.02 22.57
C GLN A 197 -12.72 5.98 21.09
N THR A 198 -13.93 6.47 20.83
CA THR A 198 -14.52 6.63 19.48
C THR A 198 -13.57 7.39 18.55
N GLY A 199 -13.31 6.84 17.36
CA GLY A 199 -12.40 7.42 16.36
C GLY A 199 -10.92 7.06 16.57
N THR A 200 -10.60 6.11 17.45
CA THR A 200 -9.23 5.59 17.65
C THR A 200 -9.22 4.05 17.62
N GLY A 201 -8.06 3.44 17.43
CA GLY A 201 -7.93 1.96 17.42
C GLY A 201 -8.67 1.28 16.26
N ALA A 202 -8.84 1.98 15.13
CA ALA A 202 -9.31 1.35 13.90
C ALA A 202 -8.33 0.25 13.44
N ASP A 203 -8.82 -0.72 12.67
CA ASP A 203 -7.97 -1.77 12.12
C ASP A 203 -6.83 -1.15 11.28
N GLU A 204 -5.62 -1.67 11.46
CA GLU A 204 -4.34 -1.20 10.91
C GLU A 204 -3.87 0.18 11.41
N SER A 205 -4.58 0.83 12.33
CA SER A 205 -4.13 2.08 12.94
C SER A 205 -2.97 1.85 13.91
N GLU A 206 -1.91 2.64 13.79
CA GLU A 206 -0.78 2.62 14.72
C GLU A 206 -1.15 3.08 16.15
N THR A 207 -2.34 3.65 16.39
CA THR A 207 -2.71 4.19 17.72
C THR A 207 -4.14 3.86 18.17
N ALA A 208 -4.28 3.65 19.48
CA ALA A 208 -5.57 3.49 20.17
C ALA A 208 -5.57 4.34 21.46
N LYS A 209 -6.65 5.08 21.72
CA LYS A 209 -6.80 5.82 22.98
C LYS A 209 -7.80 5.12 23.88
N VAL A 210 -7.40 4.81 25.10
CA VAL A 210 -8.19 4.03 26.05
C VAL A 210 -8.41 4.84 27.31
N LYS A 211 -9.67 5.05 27.69
CA LYS A 211 -10.07 5.73 28.93
C LYS A 211 -10.29 4.69 30.02
N ILE A 212 -9.58 4.84 31.14
CA ILE A 212 -9.62 3.89 32.25
C ILE A 212 -10.78 4.22 33.21
N THR A 213 -11.81 3.38 33.20
CA THR A 213 -12.98 3.45 34.12
C THR A 213 -13.32 2.10 34.77
N ALA A 214 -12.51 1.08 34.50
CA ALA A 214 -12.60 -0.28 35.01
C ALA A 214 -11.24 -0.97 34.82
N ASP A 215 -11.04 -2.16 35.40
CA ASP A 215 -9.89 -3.01 35.05
C ASP A 215 -9.92 -3.27 33.53
N THR A 216 -8.83 -2.91 32.85
CA THR A 216 -8.78 -2.82 31.38
C THR A 216 -7.63 -3.63 30.81
N THR A 217 -7.92 -4.49 29.84
CA THR A 217 -6.92 -5.21 29.05
C THR A 217 -6.85 -4.63 27.64
N VAL A 218 -5.64 -4.38 27.14
CA VAL A 218 -5.37 -3.88 25.79
C VAL A 218 -4.48 -4.87 25.07
N SER A 219 -4.91 -5.29 23.89
CA SER A 219 -4.15 -6.17 22.98
C SER A 219 -4.13 -5.56 21.58
N VAL A 220 -3.07 -5.81 20.82
CA VAL A 220 -3.00 -5.51 19.38
C VAL A 220 -2.46 -6.74 18.66
N SER A 221 -2.95 -7.04 17.46
CA SER A 221 -2.33 -8.04 16.58
C SER A 221 -1.41 -7.39 15.56
N PHE A 222 -0.39 -8.12 15.11
CA PHE A 222 0.42 -7.76 13.93
C PHE A 222 0.11 -8.72 12.79
N ILE A 223 -0.11 -8.19 11.59
CA ILE A 223 -0.46 -8.94 10.39
C ILE A 223 0.79 -9.00 9.50
N LYS A 224 1.18 -10.20 9.06
CA LYS A 224 2.31 -10.34 8.13
C LYS A 224 1.97 -9.72 6.78
N LYS A 225 2.86 -8.88 6.26
CA LYS A 225 2.70 -8.25 4.95
C LYS A 225 2.74 -9.30 3.86
N THR A 226 1.92 -9.09 2.83
CA THR A 226 1.93 -9.86 1.59
C THR A 226 2.05 -8.90 0.41
N TYR A 227 2.61 -9.37 -0.69
CA TYR A 227 2.86 -8.56 -1.89
C TYR A 227 2.46 -9.33 -3.14
N ALA A 228 1.84 -8.64 -4.09
CA ALA A 228 1.53 -9.22 -5.39
C ALA A 228 2.83 -9.45 -6.18
N ILE A 229 3.03 -10.69 -6.63
CA ILE A 229 4.15 -11.07 -7.49
C ILE A 229 3.61 -11.37 -8.89
N THR A 230 3.90 -10.49 -9.83
CA THR A 230 3.55 -10.66 -11.24
C THR A 230 4.71 -11.27 -12.01
N PHE A 231 4.40 -12.15 -12.95
CA PHE A 231 5.39 -12.73 -13.84
C PHE A 231 4.81 -13.08 -15.22
N SER A 232 5.66 -13.08 -16.24
CA SER A 232 5.27 -13.31 -17.63
C SER A 232 6.44 -13.83 -18.49
N VAL A 233 6.10 -14.29 -19.70
CA VAL A 233 7.06 -14.56 -20.78
C VAL A 233 6.90 -13.45 -21.82
N GLU A 234 7.99 -12.76 -22.18
CA GLU A 234 8.01 -11.71 -23.19
C GLU A 234 7.55 -12.24 -24.54
N GLY A 235 6.61 -11.54 -25.19
CA GLY A 235 6.01 -11.95 -26.46
C GLY A 235 5.15 -13.23 -26.42
N GLY A 236 5.15 -13.98 -25.31
CA GLY A 236 4.42 -15.25 -25.17
C GLY A 236 4.97 -16.39 -26.04
N ILE A 237 6.24 -16.32 -26.47
CA ILE A 237 6.87 -17.29 -27.38
C ILE A 237 8.06 -18.02 -26.74
N GLY A 238 8.36 -19.21 -27.25
CA GLY A 238 9.60 -19.96 -26.96
C GLY A 238 9.64 -20.73 -25.64
N GLY A 239 8.58 -20.67 -24.84
CA GLY A 239 8.46 -21.47 -23.62
C GLY A 239 7.42 -20.96 -22.64
N THR A 240 7.36 -21.61 -21.48
CA THR A 240 6.50 -21.21 -20.35
C THR A 240 7.34 -20.92 -19.11
N LEU A 241 6.78 -20.15 -18.18
CA LEU A 241 7.39 -19.84 -16.89
C LEU A 241 6.54 -20.44 -15.76
N GLU A 242 7.15 -21.26 -14.90
CA GLU A 242 6.54 -21.77 -13.68
C GLU A 242 7.13 -21.04 -12.46
N ALA A 243 6.28 -20.62 -11.53
CA ALA A 243 6.69 -20.00 -10.28
C ALA A 243 6.20 -20.85 -9.09
N LYS A 244 7.05 -21.01 -8.06
CA LYS A 244 6.73 -21.77 -6.84
C LYS A 244 7.14 -21.05 -5.57
N VAL A 245 6.30 -21.18 -4.54
CA VAL A 245 6.58 -20.78 -3.15
C VAL A 245 6.38 -22.01 -2.28
N ASP A 246 7.33 -22.32 -1.39
CA ASP A 246 7.31 -23.53 -0.54
C ASP A 246 7.04 -24.83 -1.34
N GLY A 247 7.57 -24.91 -2.57
CA GLY A 247 7.36 -26.02 -3.52
C GLY A 247 5.99 -26.05 -4.21
N LYS A 248 5.03 -25.21 -3.81
CA LYS A 248 3.68 -25.13 -4.40
C LYS A 248 3.66 -24.10 -5.54
N LYS A 249 2.99 -24.44 -6.66
CA LYS A 249 2.85 -23.53 -7.80
C LYS A 249 1.96 -22.35 -7.43
N ILE A 250 2.37 -21.15 -7.84
CA ILE A 250 1.58 -19.90 -7.77
C ILE A 250 1.21 -19.41 -9.18
N SER A 251 0.25 -18.48 -9.23
CA SER A 251 -0.18 -17.76 -10.44
C SER A 251 0.38 -16.33 -10.46
N SER A 252 0.45 -15.74 -11.65
CA SER A 252 0.88 -14.35 -11.82
C SER A 252 -0.14 -13.40 -11.19
N GLY A 253 0.30 -12.57 -10.25
CA GLY A 253 -0.56 -11.69 -9.44
C GLY A 253 -0.92 -12.23 -8.05
N ASP A 254 -0.51 -13.45 -7.69
CA ASP A 254 -0.75 -14.01 -6.36
C ASP A 254 -0.01 -13.19 -5.27
N MET A 255 -0.64 -13.09 -4.09
CA MET A 255 -0.09 -12.41 -2.92
C MET A 255 0.83 -13.35 -2.14
N VAL A 256 2.13 -13.04 -2.10
CA VAL A 256 3.17 -13.83 -1.40
C VAL A 256 3.60 -13.12 -0.11
N GLU A 257 3.79 -13.87 0.98
CA GLU A 257 4.23 -13.34 2.28
C GLU A 257 5.64 -12.73 2.24
N HIS A 258 5.84 -11.65 3.00
CA HIS A 258 7.15 -11.03 3.20
C HIS A 258 8.19 -12.05 3.73
N GLY A 259 9.37 -12.04 3.12
CA GLY A 259 10.50 -12.89 3.47
C GLY A 259 10.42 -14.30 2.90
N LYS A 260 9.39 -14.65 2.12
CA LYS A 260 9.40 -15.89 1.32
C LYS A 260 10.16 -15.71 0.02
N GLU A 261 10.60 -16.83 -0.52
CA GLU A 261 11.25 -16.89 -1.83
C GLU A 261 10.28 -17.44 -2.89
N VAL A 262 10.23 -16.79 -4.05
CA VAL A 262 9.57 -17.29 -5.25
C VAL A 262 10.64 -17.87 -6.17
N ASN A 263 10.56 -19.17 -6.42
CA ASN A 263 11.44 -19.88 -7.33
C ASN A 263 10.82 -19.95 -8.72
N PHE A 264 11.50 -19.38 -9.71
CA PHE A 264 11.10 -19.28 -11.10
C PHE A 264 11.85 -20.31 -11.95
N THR A 265 11.10 -21.21 -12.57
CA THR A 265 11.62 -22.29 -13.43
C THR A 265 11.12 -22.10 -14.87
N PRO A 266 12.01 -21.76 -15.81
CA PRO A 266 11.67 -21.69 -17.23
C PRO A 266 11.50 -23.10 -17.80
N LYS A 267 10.57 -23.25 -18.75
CA LYS A 267 10.38 -24.46 -19.55
C LYS A 267 10.42 -24.05 -21.01
N ALA A 268 11.63 -24.04 -21.58
CA ALA A 268 11.85 -23.72 -22.99
C ALA A 268 11.17 -24.74 -23.91
N GLU A 269 10.60 -24.26 -25.01
CA GLU A 269 10.16 -25.11 -26.11
C GLU A 269 11.35 -25.63 -26.93
N LYS A 270 11.13 -26.70 -27.70
CA LYS A 270 12.16 -27.26 -28.58
C LYS A 270 12.63 -26.19 -29.57
N GLY A 271 13.95 -26.00 -29.65
CA GLY A 271 14.54 -24.97 -30.51
C GLY A 271 14.77 -23.62 -29.82
N TYR A 272 14.38 -23.44 -28.56
CA TYR A 272 14.65 -22.24 -27.77
C TYR A 272 15.59 -22.49 -26.58
N ARG A 273 16.14 -21.40 -26.04
CA ARG A 273 16.80 -21.31 -24.73
C ARG A 273 16.40 -20.03 -24.01
N VAL A 274 16.66 -19.95 -22.71
CA VAL A 274 16.55 -18.70 -21.93
C VAL A 274 17.48 -17.65 -22.55
N LYS A 275 16.92 -16.48 -22.87
CA LYS A 275 17.65 -15.31 -23.37
C LYS A 275 18.07 -14.43 -22.20
N ASN A 276 17.08 -14.01 -21.41
CA ASN A 276 17.28 -13.05 -20.33
C ASN A 276 16.13 -13.04 -19.32
N TRP A 277 16.41 -12.49 -18.13
CA TRP A 277 15.40 -12.14 -17.13
C TRP A 277 15.40 -10.63 -16.87
N THR A 278 14.22 -10.08 -16.58
CA THR A 278 14.10 -8.74 -16.00
C THR A 278 13.31 -8.76 -14.70
N LEU A 279 13.72 -7.89 -13.77
CA LEU A 279 13.04 -7.63 -12.49
C LEU A 279 12.64 -6.16 -12.47
N ASP A 280 11.35 -5.88 -12.33
CA ASP A 280 10.77 -4.52 -12.40
C ASP A 280 11.16 -3.73 -13.66
N GLY A 281 11.46 -4.45 -14.75
CA GLY A 281 11.92 -3.91 -16.04
C GLY A 281 13.44 -3.80 -16.17
N GLU A 282 14.21 -3.92 -15.09
CA GLU A 282 15.68 -3.92 -15.13
C GLU A 282 16.23 -5.28 -15.54
N ASN A 283 17.23 -5.31 -16.42
CA ASN A 283 17.90 -6.53 -16.83
C ASN A 283 18.80 -7.07 -15.71
N ILE A 284 18.53 -8.31 -15.27
CA ILE A 284 19.26 -8.99 -14.19
C ILE A 284 20.10 -10.19 -14.65
N GLY A 285 20.02 -10.58 -15.94
CA GLY A 285 20.71 -11.76 -16.48
C GLY A 285 20.24 -13.10 -15.88
N GLY A 286 21.10 -14.12 -15.94
CA GLY A 286 20.83 -15.48 -15.45
C GLY A 286 20.38 -16.45 -16.54
N THR A 287 20.84 -17.72 -16.49
CA THR A 287 20.77 -18.63 -17.64
C THR A 287 19.88 -19.87 -17.48
N GLU A 288 19.42 -20.22 -16.26
CA GLU A 288 18.62 -21.45 -16.05
C GLU A 288 17.45 -21.31 -15.07
N TYR A 289 17.56 -20.46 -14.04
CA TYR A 289 16.52 -20.24 -13.03
C TYR A 289 16.71 -18.87 -12.37
N PHE A 290 15.66 -18.37 -11.72
CA PHE A 290 15.70 -17.14 -10.94
C PHE A 290 14.96 -17.33 -9.60
N THR A 291 15.44 -16.70 -8.53
CA THR A 291 14.80 -16.75 -7.21
C THR A 291 14.64 -15.33 -6.69
N LEU A 292 13.42 -14.97 -6.30
CA LEU A 292 13.06 -13.66 -5.79
C LEU A 292 12.74 -13.74 -4.29
N GLY A 293 13.52 -13.02 -3.46
CA GLY A 293 13.15 -12.74 -2.08
C GLY A 293 12.07 -11.65 -2.01
N VAL A 294 10.91 -11.95 -1.43
CA VAL A 294 9.75 -11.05 -1.43
C VAL A 294 9.82 -10.03 -0.29
N SER A 295 10.08 -8.77 -0.65
CA SER A 295 10.08 -7.61 0.28
C SER A 295 9.17 -6.46 -0.14
N LYS A 296 8.74 -6.44 -1.41
CA LYS A 296 7.88 -5.44 -2.05
C LYS A 296 7.09 -6.10 -3.20
N PRO A 297 6.10 -5.43 -3.82
CA PRO A 297 5.54 -5.90 -5.09
C PRO A 297 6.65 -5.92 -6.15
N ALA A 298 6.62 -6.92 -7.03
CA ALA A 298 7.66 -7.13 -8.02
C ALA A 298 7.10 -7.78 -9.30
N THR A 299 7.65 -7.39 -10.46
CA THR A 299 7.36 -7.98 -11.77
C THR A 299 8.58 -8.72 -12.31
N VAL A 300 8.43 -10.00 -12.65
CA VAL A 300 9.48 -10.85 -13.22
C VAL A 300 9.14 -11.23 -14.66
N THR A 301 9.90 -10.75 -15.64
CA THR A 301 9.70 -11.14 -17.05
C THR A 301 10.85 -12.02 -17.52
N LEU A 302 10.52 -13.13 -18.16
CA LEU A 302 11.46 -14.02 -18.84
C LEU A 302 11.37 -13.81 -20.35
N SER A 303 12.49 -13.77 -21.07
CA SER A 303 12.50 -13.94 -22.52
C SER A 303 13.29 -15.16 -22.96
N PHE A 304 12.83 -15.76 -24.06
CA PHE A 304 13.51 -16.86 -24.75
C PHE A 304 14.13 -16.34 -26.05
N GLU A 305 15.12 -17.07 -26.57
CA GLU A 305 15.65 -16.87 -27.92
C GLU A 305 15.83 -18.20 -28.63
N VAL A 306 15.75 -18.17 -29.95
CA VAL A 306 15.96 -19.37 -30.79
C VAL A 306 17.42 -19.81 -30.70
N ASN A 307 17.62 -21.11 -30.52
CA ASN A 307 18.92 -21.74 -30.30
C ASN A 307 19.93 -21.43 -31.41
N TYR A 308 21.16 -21.09 -30.98
CA TYR A 308 22.31 -21.02 -31.87
C TYR A 308 22.75 -22.43 -32.29
N VAL A 309 22.88 -22.66 -33.59
CA VAL A 309 23.44 -23.90 -34.16
C VAL A 309 24.63 -23.55 -35.03
N ARG A 310 25.84 -23.95 -34.62
CA ARG A 310 27.07 -23.67 -35.39
C ARG A 310 26.97 -24.30 -36.79
N GLY A 311 27.14 -23.48 -37.83
CA GLY A 311 27.01 -23.93 -39.22
C GLY A 311 25.58 -24.31 -39.62
N GLY A 312 24.57 -23.78 -38.93
CA GLY A 312 23.17 -24.06 -39.25
C GLY A 312 22.21 -22.89 -39.03
N ALA A 313 21.01 -23.06 -39.56
CA ALA A 313 19.85 -22.22 -39.30
C ALA A 313 18.78 -23.01 -38.53
N VAL A 314 18.08 -22.35 -37.62
CA VAL A 314 16.97 -22.91 -36.84
C VAL A 314 15.69 -22.20 -37.24
N LEU A 315 14.73 -22.98 -37.74
CA LEU A 315 13.44 -22.55 -38.24
C LEU A 315 12.38 -22.99 -37.22
N ILE A 316 11.57 -22.05 -36.72
CA ILE A 316 10.44 -22.34 -35.82
C ILE A 316 9.12 -22.09 -36.54
N LEU A 317 8.34 -23.14 -36.71
CA LEU A 317 7.02 -23.18 -37.34
C LEU A 317 5.93 -23.12 -36.26
N SER A 318 4.78 -22.51 -36.56
CA SER A 318 3.59 -22.57 -35.72
C SER A 318 2.29 -22.57 -36.55
N PRO A 319 1.29 -23.43 -36.23
CA PRO A 319 1.33 -24.55 -35.27
C PRO A 319 2.35 -25.66 -35.61
N ASP A 320 2.37 -26.74 -34.83
CA ASP A 320 3.29 -27.87 -35.03
C ASP A 320 2.96 -28.71 -36.26
N LYS A 321 3.95 -29.47 -36.74
CA LYS A 321 3.84 -30.45 -37.85
C LYS A 321 3.40 -29.86 -39.18
N LEU A 322 3.83 -28.64 -39.47
CA LEU A 322 3.54 -27.97 -40.74
C LEU A 322 4.59 -28.24 -41.82
N ASN A 323 4.18 -27.96 -43.05
CA ASN A 323 5.07 -27.93 -44.21
C ASN A 323 5.74 -26.56 -44.34
N ILE A 324 7.01 -26.55 -44.70
CA ILE A 324 7.75 -25.33 -45.05
C ILE A 324 8.54 -25.56 -46.35
N LYS A 325 8.49 -24.60 -47.27
CA LYS A 325 9.38 -24.61 -48.44
C LYS A 325 10.73 -24.04 -48.04
N VAL A 326 11.79 -24.70 -48.51
CA VAL A 326 13.17 -24.29 -48.28
C VAL A 326 13.95 -24.48 -49.57
N LYS A 327 14.72 -23.48 -49.96
CA LYS A 327 15.81 -23.61 -50.91
C LYS A 327 17.10 -23.15 -50.23
N ALA A 328 18.13 -23.99 -50.27
CA ALA A 328 19.43 -23.66 -49.68
C ALA A 328 20.57 -23.99 -50.65
N VAL A 329 21.58 -23.13 -50.72
CA VAL A 329 22.80 -23.31 -51.53
C VAL A 329 24.00 -23.43 -50.61
N THR A 330 24.88 -24.38 -50.89
CA THR A 330 26.13 -24.63 -50.16
C THR A 330 27.35 -24.23 -50.98
N ALA A 331 28.35 -23.64 -50.33
CA ALA A 331 29.58 -23.15 -50.96
C ALA A 331 30.37 -24.21 -51.75
N ASP A 332 30.22 -25.49 -51.37
CA ASP A 332 30.94 -26.63 -51.93
C ASP A 332 30.02 -27.63 -52.64
N GLY A 333 28.75 -27.27 -52.88
CA GLY A 333 27.76 -28.14 -53.51
C GLY A 333 27.33 -29.36 -52.69
N SER A 334 27.82 -29.50 -51.45
CA SER A 334 27.44 -30.59 -50.55
C SER A 334 25.95 -30.55 -50.17
N ALA A 335 25.37 -31.70 -49.84
CA ALA A 335 24.02 -31.78 -49.31
C ALA A 335 23.90 -31.07 -47.95
N ILE A 336 22.78 -30.38 -47.73
CA ILE A 336 22.45 -29.76 -46.45
C ILE A 336 21.93 -30.88 -45.53
N THR A 337 22.48 -31.04 -44.33
CA THR A 337 21.89 -31.93 -43.32
C THR A 337 20.66 -31.27 -42.70
N VAL A 338 19.59 -32.04 -42.51
CA VAL A 338 18.34 -31.53 -41.92
C VAL A 338 17.91 -32.37 -40.73
N GLU A 339 17.42 -31.70 -39.69
CA GLU A 339 16.87 -32.32 -38.49
C GLU A 339 15.48 -31.74 -38.19
N GLY A 340 14.62 -32.55 -37.57
CA GLY A 340 13.29 -32.10 -37.12
C GLY A 340 12.17 -32.20 -38.16
N CYS A 341 12.45 -32.64 -39.38
CA CYS A 341 11.46 -33.01 -40.39
C CYS A 341 11.60 -34.48 -40.82
N ASN A 342 10.77 -34.92 -41.77
CA ASN A 342 10.84 -36.28 -42.33
C ASN A 342 12.08 -36.51 -43.22
N GLU A 343 12.72 -35.44 -43.70
CA GLU A 343 13.97 -35.51 -44.48
C GLU A 343 15.19 -35.43 -43.57
N THR A 344 16.28 -36.10 -43.95
CA THR A 344 17.57 -36.03 -43.26
C THR A 344 18.63 -35.23 -44.04
N THR A 345 18.41 -35.02 -45.35
CA THR A 345 19.30 -34.25 -46.22
C THR A 345 18.53 -33.54 -47.33
N LEU A 346 19.02 -32.38 -47.78
CA LEU A 346 18.57 -31.68 -48.98
C LEU A 346 19.68 -31.54 -50.02
N ALA A 347 19.32 -31.64 -51.30
CA ALA A 347 20.21 -31.28 -52.40
C ALA A 347 20.45 -29.75 -52.43
N SER A 348 21.70 -29.36 -52.67
CA SER A 348 22.08 -27.95 -52.83
C SER A 348 21.34 -27.31 -54.03
N ASN A 349 20.96 -26.05 -53.90
CA ASN A 349 20.24 -25.25 -54.92
C ASN A 349 18.89 -25.84 -55.39
N THR A 350 18.27 -26.72 -54.58
CA THR A 350 16.96 -27.33 -54.90
C THR A 350 15.88 -26.83 -53.93
N GLU A 351 14.77 -26.29 -54.45
CA GLU A 351 13.59 -26.00 -53.62
C GLU A 351 12.95 -27.32 -53.19
N THR A 352 12.75 -27.51 -51.89
CA THR A 352 12.14 -28.70 -51.30
C THR A 352 11.08 -28.30 -50.29
N THR A 353 9.98 -29.05 -50.22
CA THR A 353 8.97 -28.90 -49.15
C THR A 353 9.30 -29.88 -48.04
N LEU A 354 9.62 -29.37 -46.85
CA LEU A 354 9.89 -30.15 -45.66
C LEU A 354 8.62 -30.27 -44.80
N THR A 355 8.25 -31.49 -44.40
CA THR A 355 7.21 -31.70 -43.37
C THR A 355 7.86 -31.82 -41.99
N ALA A 356 7.62 -30.85 -41.12
CA ALA A 356 8.15 -30.86 -39.76
C ALA A 356 7.51 -31.99 -38.90
N THR A 357 8.30 -32.57 -38.00
CA THR A 357 7.85 -33.55 -36.99
C THR A 357 7.32 -32.90 -35.71
N GLY A 358 7.55 -31.59 -35.55
CA GLY A 358 7.11 -30.75 -34.45
C GLY A 358 7.15 -29.28 -34.90
N THR A 359 7.61 -28.37 -34.04
CA THR A 359 7.77 -26.93 -34.37
C THR A 359 9.16 -26.58 -34.93
N THR A 360 10.20 -27.36 -34.65
CA THR A 360 11.59 -27.04 -35.04
C THR A 360 12.03 -27.79 -36.28
N VAL A 361 12.61 -27.07 -37.25
CA VAL A 361 13.47 -27.64 -38.32
C VAL A 361 14.85 -27.00 -38.23
N ILE A 362 15.91 -27.79 -38.39
CA ILE A 362 17.30 -27.29 -38.35
C ILE A 362 17.99 -27.68 -39.64
N LEU A 363 18.59 -26.72 -40.32
CA LEU A 363 19.41 -26.89 -41.53
C LEU A 363 20.88 -26.73 -41.15
N LYS A 364 21.78 -27.61 -41.60
CA LYS A 364 23.23 -27.53 -41.31
C LYS A 364 24.07 -27.74 -42.58
N GLY A 365 25.09 -26.91 -42.76
CA GLY A 365 26.02 -26.98 -43.89
C GLY A 365 26.79 -25.66 -44.09
N LYS A 366 27.66 -25.60 -45.11
CA LYS A 366 28.31 -24.34 -45.52
C LYS A 366 27.35 -23.50 -46.37
N ILE A 367 26.20 -23.14 -45.81
CA ILE A 367 25.12 -22.47 -46.53
C ILE A 367 25.54 -21.04 -46.88
N THR A 368 25.47 -20.70 -48.17
CA THR A 368 25.72 -19.37 -48.73
C THR A 368 24.45 -18.66 -49.15
N GLU A 369 23.38 -19.39 -49.44
CA GLU A 369 22.06 -18.82 -49.72
C GLU A 369 21.01 -19.64 -48.98
N LEU A 370 20.09 -18.97 -48.29
CA LEU A 370 18.93 -19.57 -47.66
C LEU A 370 17.70 -18.79 -48.07
N ASP A 371 16.74 -19.47 -48.67
CA ASP A 371 15.42 -18.94 -49.00
C ASP A 371 14.35 -19.80 -48.32
N VAL A 372 13.61 -19.15 -47.43
CA VAL A 372 12.44 -19.65 -46.70
C VAL A 372 11.25 -18.70 -46.88
N SER A 373 11.25 -17.91 -47.95
CA SER A 373 10.19 -16.96 -48.28
C SER A 373 8.89 -17.69 -48.62
N GLY A 374 7.77 -17.07 -48.25
CA GLY A 374 6.47 -17.36 -48.82
C GLY A 374 6.25 -16.65 -50.15
N ALA A 375 5.00 -16.58 -50.58
CA ALA A 375 4.56 -15.77 -51.70
C ALA A 375 3.45 -14.81 -51.27
N TYR A 376 3.17 -13.81 -52.09
CA TYR A 376 2.01 -12.93 -51.88
C TYR A 376 0.72 -13.76 -51.78
N GLY A 377 -0.09 -13.50 -50.75
CA GLY A 377 -1.29 -14.29 -50.43
C GLY A 377 -1.04 -15.71 -49.88
N ASN A 378 0.20 -16.19 -49.80
CA ASN A 378 0.54 -17.53 -49.31
C ASN A 378 1.80 -17.49 -48.42
N LYS A 379 1.59 -17.09 -47.16
CA LYS A 379 2.67 -16.98 -46.16
C LYS A 379 3.15 -18.36 -45.69
N GLN A 380 4.46 -18.51 -45.48
CA GLN A 380 5.02 -19.67 -44.79
C GLN A 380 4.71 -19.60 -43.28
N PRO A 381 4.70 -20.74 -42.56
CA PRO A 381 4.32 -20.80 -41.15
C PRO A 381 5.45 -20.42 -40.17
N LEU A 382 6.51 -19.77 -40.63
CA LEU A 382 7.68 -19.43 -39.81
C LEU A 382 7.37 -18.26 -38.87
N ILE A 383 7.51 -18.48 -37.56
CA ILE A 383 7.33 -17.47 -36.52
C ILE A 383 8.65 -16.97 -35.93
N ALA A 384 9.74 -17.76 -36.03
CA ALA A 384 11.06 -17.33 -35.63
C ALA A 384 12.15 -18.01 -36.47
N LEU A 385 13.27 -17.31 -36.67
CA LEU A 385 14.40 -17.74 -37.50
C LEU A 385 15.72 -17.27 -36.86
N ASN A 386 16.62 -18.22 -36.57
CA ASN A 386 18.02 -17.92 -36.21
C ASN A 386 18.95 -18.40 -37.33
N VAL A 387 19.75 -17.49 -37.88
CA VAL A 387 20.77 -17.76 -38.91
C VAL A 387 22.20 -17.42 -38.46
N GLN A 388 22.42 -17.01 -37.21
CA GLN A 388 23.74 -16.60 -36.67
C GLN A 388 24.83 -17.68 -36.84
N GLY A 389 24.44 -18.94 -37.00
CA GLY A 389 25.34 -20.05 -37.29
C GLY A 389 25.92 -20.06 -38.71
N LEU A 390 25.28 -19.37 -39.66
CA LEU A 390 25.60 -19.38 -41.08
C LEU A 390 26.61 -18.27 -41.45
N ILE A 391 27.84 -18.38 -40.95
CA ILE A 391 28.91 -17.40 -41.18
C ILE A 391 29.27 -17.16 -42.67
N TYR A 392 28.88 -18.09 -43.55
CA TYR A 392 29.08 -18.01 -45.01
C TYR A 392 27.88 -17.43 -45.78
N LEU A 393 26.79 -17.09 -45.10
CA LEU A 393 25.54 -16.64 -45.73
C LEU A 393 25.75 -15.32 -46.47
N GLN A 394 25.43 -15.30 -47.76
CA GLN A 394 25.50 -14.17 -48.68
C GLN A 394 24.11 -13.67 -49.07
N THR A 395 23.12 -14.56 -49.13
CA THR A 395 21.72 -14.21 -49.45
C THR A 395 20.77 -14.86 -48.45
N LEU A 396 19.88 -14.07 -47.85
CA LEU A 396 18.79 -14.56 -47.01
C LEU A 396 17.44 -14.04 -47.55
N GLY A 397 16.57 -14.95 -47.95
CA GLY A 397 15.14 -14.71 -48.18
C GLY A 397 14.31 -15.30 -47.05
N CYS A 398 13.51 -14.49 -46.38
CA CYS A 398 12.53 -14.92 -45.38
C CYS A 398 11.26 -14.05 -45.42
N GLU A 399 10.89 -13.57 -46.60
CA GLU A 399 9.73 -12.73 -46.86
C GLU A 399 8.41 -13.51 -46.69
N TYR A 400 7.28 -12.81 -46.57
CA TYR A 400 5.94 -13.43 -46.46
C TYR A 400 5.86 -14.50 -45.35
N ASN A 401 6.30 -14.11 -44.15
CA ASN A 401 6.33 -14.96 -42.97
C ASN A 401 5.61 -14.27 -41.79
N GLN A 402 5.79 -14.78 -40.58
CA GLN A 402 5.20 -14.25 -39.35
C GLN A 402 6.26 -13.85 -38.30
N LEU A 403 7.50 -13.61 -38.73
CA LEU A 403 8.63 -13.29 -37.85
C LEU A 403 8.37 -12.02 -37.04
N THR A 404 8.43 -12.13 -35.71
CA THR A 404 8.40 -10.98 -34.79
C THR A 404 9.82 -10.47 -34.45
N GLU A 405 10.81 -11.37 -34.48
CA GLU A 405 12.24 -11.06 -34.41
C GLU A 405 13.00 -11.78 -35.53
N LEU A 406 14.12 -11.20 -35.96
CA LEU A 406 15.07 -11.79 -36.89
C LEU A 406 16.48 -11.43 -36.43
N ASN A 407 17.31 -12.45 -36.14
CA ASN A 407 18.69 -12.25 -35.73
C ASN A 407 19.67 -12.69 -36.83
N VAL A 408 20.34 -11.70 -37.42
CA VAL A 408 21.36 -11.82 -38.49
C VAL A 408 22.76 -11.45 -38.00
N GLU A 409 22.97 -11.33 -36.69
CA GLU A 409 24.29 -11.06 -36.11
C GLU A 409 25.29 -12.18 -36.47
N GLY A 410 26.53 -11.81 -36.79
CA GLY A 410 27.56 -12.75 -37.23
C GLY A 410 27.49 -13.15 -38.72
N CYS A 411 26.41 -12.83 -39.43
CA CYS A 411 26.29 -13.04 -40.89
C CYS A 411 27.07 -11.98 -41.69
N THR A 412 28.34 -11.72 -41.36
CA THR A 412 29.14 -10.62 -41.94
C THR A 412 29.40 -10.74 -43.46
N SER A 413 29.18 -11.93 -44.02
CA SER A 413 29.24 -12.22 -45.46
C SER A 413 27.98 -11.81 -46.24
N LEU A 414 26.91 -11.38 -45.55
CA LEU A 414 25.58 -11.15 -46.13
C LEU A 414 25.59 -9.94 -47.08
N LYS A 415 25.12 -10.16 -48.31
CA LYS A 415 25.00 -9.19 -49.41
C LYS A 415 23.55 -8.85 -49.73
N GLY A 416 22.65 -9.83 -49.63
CA GLY A 416 21.21 -9.65 -49.82
C GLY A 416 20.41 -10.11 -48.61
N LEU A 417 19.50 -9.27 -48.12
CA LEU A 417 18.54 -9.60 -47.08
C LEU A 417 17.12 -9.21 -47.52
N GLY A 418 16.28 -10.20 -47.76
CA GLY A 418 14.83 -10.07 -47.90
C GLY A 418 14.14 -10.56 -46.64
N CYS A 419 13.50 -9.65 -45.89
CA CYS A 419 12.72 -9.93 -44.70
C CYS A 419 11.37 -9.19 -44.69
N GLY A 420 10.89 -8.77 -45.86
CA GLY A 420 9.62 -8.07 -46.02
C GLY A 420 8.39 -8.91 -45.64
N ASP A 421 7.23 -8.27 -45.49
CA ASP A 421 5.95 -8.94 -45.22
C ASP A 421 5.97 -9.82 -43.96
N ASN A 422 6.54 -9.28 -42.88
CA ASN A 422 6.69 -9.93 -41.57
C ASN A 422 6.02 -9.09 -40.46
N LYS A 423 6.40 -9.30 -39.19
CA LYS A 423 5.89 -8.58 -38.01
C LYS A 423 7.05 -7.95 -37.20
N LEU A 424 8.19 -7.66 -37.85
CA LEU A 424 9.39 -7.16 -37.19
C LEU A 424 9.17 -5.74 -36.66
N THR A 425 9.39 -5.54 -35.36
CA THR A 425 9.35 -4.22 -34.70
C THR A 425 10.75 -3.58 -34.60
N ASN A 426 11.80 -4.38 -34.71
CA ASN A 426 13.20 -3.98 -34.71
C ASN A 426 14.01 -4.88 -35.67
N LEU A 427 15.05 -4.34 -36.28
CA LEU A 427 15.96 -5.04 -37.18
C LEU A 427 17.39 -4.53 -36.96
N ASN A 428 18.21 -5.30 -36.25
CA ASN A 428 19.61 -4.96 -36.00
C ASN A 428 20.50 -5.44 -37.16
N LEU A 429 21.12 -4.48 -37.86
CA LEU A 429 21.98 -4.72 -39.02
C LEU A 429 23.46 -4.40 -38.75
N ARG A 430 23.84 -4.20 -37.48
CA ARG A 430 25.19 -3.79 -37.09
C ARG A 430 26.24 -4.82 -37.55
N GLY A 431 27.30 -4.34 -38.19
CA GLY A 431 28.40 -5.18 -38.67
C GLY A 431 28.17 -5.86 -40.03
N LEU A 432 26.99 -5.69 -40.65
CA LEU A 432 26.70 -6.20 -42.00
C LEU A 432 27.26 -5.27 -43.09
N THR A 433 28.55 -4.93 -43.00
CA THR A 433 29.23 -3.98 -43.91
C THR A 433 29.20 -4.43 -45.38
N SER A 434 29.08 -5.75 -45.62
CA SER A 434 28.95 -6.37 -46.94
C SER A 434 27.56 -6.23 -47.57
N LEU A 435 26.54 -5.76 -46.83
CA LEU A 435 25.15 -5.78 -47.29
C LEU A 435 24.92 -4.76 -48.41
N GLN A 436 24.52 -5.25 -49.58
CA GLN A 436 24.28 -4.47 -50.80
C GLN A 436 22.79 -4.22 -51.04
N THR A 437 21.93 -5.16 -50.68
CA THR A 437 20.48 -5.10 -50.91
C THR A 437 19.70 -5.46 -49.64
N LEU A 438 18.75 -4.60 -49.28
CA LEU A 438 17.85 -4.78 -48.14
C LEU A 438 16.40 -4.55 -48.54
N PHE A 439 15.58 -5.62 -48.50
CA PHE A 439 14.12 -5.56 -48.60
C PHE A 439 13.51 -5.83 -47.21
N CYS A 440 13.02 -4.78 -46.56
CA CYS A 440 12.45 -4.82 -45.20
C CYS A 440 11.07 -4.17 -45.10
N GLY A 441 10.40 -3.96 -46.25
CA GLY A 441 9.06 -3.39 -46.31
C GLY A 441 7.98 -4.26 -45.66
N SER A 442 6.77 -3.72 -45.49
CA SER A 442 5.61 -4.41 -44.89
C SER A 442 5.96 -5.06 -43.53
N ASN A 443 6.44 -4.22 -42.60
CA ASN A 443 6.84 -4.59 -41.23
C ASN A 443 6.35 -3.51 -40.23
N GLN A 444 6.83 -3.53 -38.99
CA GLN A 444 6.44 -2.61 -37.93
C GLN A 444 7.64 -1.80 -37.40
N LEU A 445 8.64 -1.54 -38.26
CA LEU A 445 9.86 -0.85 -37.87
C LEU A 445 9.59 0.63 -37.58
N THR A 446 9.84 1.05 -36.34
CA THR A 446 9.78 2.46 -35.92
C THR A 446 11.13 3.18 -36.10
N SER A 447 12.20 2.44 -36.34
CA SER A 447 13.51 2.96 -36.73
C SER A 447 14.26 1.92 -37.58
N LEU A 448 15.15 2.40 -38.45
CA LEU A 448 16.03 1.56 -39.27
C LEU A 448 17.39 2.25 -39.35
N ASN A 449 18.44 1.60 -38.83
CA ASN A 449 19.80 2.13 -38.87
C ASN A 449 20.61 1.46 -39.99
N VAL A 450 21.10 2.27 -40.92
CA VAL A 450 21.90 1.83 -42.08
C VAL A 450 23.31 2.45 -42.10
N GLN A 451 23.71 3.19 -41.05
CA GLN A 451 24.93 3.99 -41.00
C GLN A 451 26.22 3.19 -41.30
N ASP A 452 26.29 1.94 -40.81
CA ASP A 452 27.48 1.09 -40.98
C ASP A 452 27.40 0.19 -42.24
N LEU A 453 26.34 0.29 -43.04
CA LEU A 453 26.11 -0.55 -44.22
C LEU A 453 26.84 0.02 -45.45
N THR A 454 28.17 0.05 -45.37
CA THR A 454 29.04 0.75 -46.32
C THR A 454 28.92 0.25 -47.76
N ALA A 455 28.45 -0.98 -48.00
CA ALA A 455 28.17 -1.55 -49.33
C ALA A 455 26.72 -1.38 -49.84
N LEU A 456 25.79 -0.80 -49.06
CA LEU A 456 24.37 -0.75 -49.41
C LEU A 456 24.08 0.05 -50.69
N GLN A 457 23.46 -0.55 -51.68
CA GLN A 457 23.09 0.07 -52.97
C GLN A 457 21.58 0.08 -53.20
N ARG A 458 20.84 -0.86 -52.59
CA ARG A 458 19.40 -1.00 -52.74
C ARG A 458 18.72 -1.12 -51.38
N LEU A 459 17.79 -0.21 -51.12
CA LEU A 459 16.96 -0.19 -49.92
C LEU A 459 15.48 -0.17 -50.32
N TYR A 460 14.69 -0.99 -49.66
CA TYR A 460 13.24 -1.01 -49.80
C TYR A 460 12.62 -1.16 -48.40
N CYS A 461 12.02 -0.09 -47.91
CA CYS A 461 11.34 -0.04 -46.61
C CYS A 461 9.88 0.48 -46.59
N PRO A 462 9.09 0.57 -47.69
CA PRO A 462 7.66 0.92 -47.62
C PRO A 462 6.86 0.04 -46.66
N GLY A 463 5.75 0.54 -46.14
CA GLY A 463 4.87 -0.21 -45.24
C GLY A 463 5.53 -0.46 -43.88
N ASN A 464 6.11 0.57 -43.28
CA ASN A 464 6.69 0.52 -41.92
C ASN A 464 6.10 1.68 -41.07
N GLN A 465 6.76 2.06 -39.97
CA GLN A 465 6.32 3.11 -39.05
C GLN A 465 7.41 4.18 -38.85
N LEU A 466 8.19 4.46 -39.90
CA LEU A 466 9.32 5.38 -39.87
C LEU A 466 8.84 6.84 -39.88
N ASN A 467 8.64 7.40 -38.69
CA ASN A 467 8.30 8.82 -38.52
C ASN A 467 9.40 9.77 -39.07
N ALA A 468 9.12 11.07 -39.15
CA ALA A 468 10.05 12.06 -39.71
C ALA A 468 11.46 12.05 -39.07
N GLN A 469 11.56 11.82 -37.76
CA GLN A 469 12.85 11.73 -37.05
C GLN A 469 13.61 10.44 -37.41
N ALA A 470 12.91 9.31 -37.50
CA ALA A 470 13.47 8.04 -37.92
C ALA A 470 13.93 8.08 -39.39
N MET A 471 13.12 8.65 -40.27
CA MET A 471 13.44 8.86 -41.68
C MET A 471 14.65 9.80 -41.86
N THR A 472 14.75 10.87 -41.05
CA THR A 472 15.93 11.75 -41.03
C THR A 472 17.21 10.98 -40.68
N LYS A 473 17.15 10.09 -39.68
CA LYS A 473 18.30 9.24 -39.29
C LYS A 473 18.64 8.23 -40.38
N LEU A 474 17.65 7.62 -41.03
CA LEU A 474 17.84 6.68 -42.14
C LEU A 474 18.59 7.35 -43.30
N LEU A 475 18.11 8.49 -43.77
CA LEU A 475 18.72 9.26 -44.88
C LEU A 475 20.14 9.76 -44.54
N LYS A 476 20.36 10.21 -43.30
CA LYS A 476 21.71 10.54 -42.80
C LYS A 476 22.62 9.31 -42.69
N GLY A 477 22.07 8.14 -42.43
CA GLY A 477 22.79 6.86 -42.41
C GLY A 477 23.15 6.31 -43.80
N LEU A 478 22.48 6.73 -44.87
CA LEU A 478 22.82 6.24 -46.22
C LEU A 478 24.29 6.54 -46.56
N PRO A 479 25.04 5.59 -47.14
CA PRO A 479 26.43 5.78 -47.54
C PRO A 479 26.56 6.61 -48.83
N VAL A 480 27.70 7.29 -49.02
CA VAL A 480 28.01 8.01 -50.27
C VAL A 480 28.21 7.02 -51.42
N ARG A 481 27.64 7.31 -52.58
CA ARG A 481 27.74 6.50 -53.82
C ARG A 481 28.35 7.31 -54.94
N ALA A 482 28.95 6.66 -55.94
CA ALA A 482 29.23 7.33 -57.20
C ALA A 482 27.92 7.48 -58.00
N ALA A 483 27.80 8.53 -58.83
CA ALA A 483 26.63 8.73 -59.68
C ALA A 483 26.39 7.56 -60.67
N SER A 484 27.40 6.74 -60.93
CA SER A 484 27.33 5.51 -61.73
C SER A 484 26.72 4.30 -61.01
N ASP A 485 26.58 4.32 -59.68
CA ASP A 485 26.23 3.13 -58.89
C ASP A 485 24.73 2.76 -58.98
N ASP A 486 23.90 3.62 -59.57
CA ASP A 486 22.43 3.50 -59.64
C ASP A 486 21.77 3.14 -58.30
N ALA A 487 22.27 3.72 -57.20
CA ALA A 487 21.79 3.44 -55.85
C ALA A 487 20.36 3.96 -55.66
N ARG A 488 19.48 3.10 -55.11
CA ARG A 488 18.03 3.33 -55.01
C ARG A 488 17.50 3.02 -53.63
N ALA A 489 16.70 3.93 -53.08
CA ALA A 489 15.95 3.72 -51.85
C ALA A 489 14.47 3.99 -52.10
N VAL A 490 13.65 2.94 -52.04
CA VAL A 490 12.18 3.06 -52.03
C VAL A 490 11.74 3.27 -50.58
N LEU A 491 11.19 4.44 -50.28
CA LEU A 491 10.99 4.92 -48.91
C LEU A 491 9.57 4.68 -48.39
N TYR A 492 8.56 4.81 -49.24
CA TYR A 492 7.15 4.66 -48.86
C TYR A 492 6.28 4.24 -50.06
N THR A 493 5.04 3.82 -49.77
CA THR A 493 4.01 3.49 -50.78
C THR A 493 2.74 4.35 -50.69
N GLU A 494 2.09 4.55 -51.83
CA GLU A 494 0.77 5.15 -52.02
C GLU A 494 -0.26 4.14 -52.56
N GLU A 495 0.10 2.86 -52.65
CA GLU A 495 -0.83 1.75 -52.91
C GLU A 495 -1.99 1.76 -51.89
N THR A 496 -3.22 1.55 -52.38
CA THR A 496 -4.43 1.72 -51.55
C THR A 496 -4.79 0.49 -50.70
N ASP A 497 -4.23 -0.68 -51.00
CA ASP A 497 -4.41 -1.93 -50.24
C ASP A 497 -3.30 -2.14 -49.18
N LYS A 498 -2.23 -1.33 -49.20
CA LYS A 498 -1.11 -1.40 -48.25
C LYS A 498 -1.32 -0.42 -47.09
N THR A 499 -0.93 -0.86 -45.89
CA THR A 499 -0.79 0.06 -44.75
C THR A 499 0.57 0.73 -44.81
N GLU A 500 0.62 2.05 -44.86
CA GLU A 500 1.86 2.83 -44.84
C GLU A 500 1.87 3.82 -43.66
N GLY A 501 2.82 3.64 -42.74
CA GLY A 501 3.07 4.52 -41.59
C GLY A 501 4.38 5.31 -41.69
N ASN A 502 5.17 5.14 -42.76
CA ASN A 502 6.36 5.97 -43.00
C ASN A 502 5.98 7.42 -43.32
N CYS A 503 6.86 8.34 -42.96
CA CYS A 503 6.75 9.75 -43.31
C CYS A 503 6.82 9.94 -44.84
N LYS A 504 5.87 10.72 -45.40
CA LYS A 504 5.73 11.00 -46.83
C LYS A 504 6.07 12.44 -47.21
N ASP A 505 6.07 13.37 -46.24
CA ASP A 505 6.44 14.77 -46.44
C ASP A 505 7.93 14.97 -46.12
N PHE A 506 8.74 15.14 -47.17
CA PHE A 506 10.17 15.39 -47.06
C PHE A 506 10.51 16.89 -47.04
N THR A 507 9.51 17.78 -46.97
CA THR A 507 9.72 19.24 -46.90
C THR A 507 9.79 19.77 -45.46
N ASN A 508 9.25 19.02 -44.50
CA ASN A 508 9.17 19.39 -43.08
C ASN A 508 9.30 18.16 -42.18
N PRO A 509 10.05 18.20 -41.06
CA PRO A 509 10.79 19.34 -40.51
C PRO A 509 12.06 19.67 -41.31
N PRO A 510 12.68 20.85 -41.09
CA PRO A 510 13.87 21.30 -41.84
C PRO A 510 15.04 20.29 -41.82
N GLU A 511 15.22 19.55 -40.73
CA GLU A 511 16.26 18.53 -40.60
C GLU A 511 16.02 17.31 -41.51
N LEU A 512 14.75 16.95 -41.74
CA LEU A 512 14.36 15.89 -42.69
C LEU A 512 14.63 16.35 -44.12
N LYS A 513 14.21 17.58 -44.45
CA LYS A 513 14.47 18.17 -45.77
C LYS A 513 15.96 18.21 -46.09
N ALA A 514 16.78 18.70 -45.15
CA ALA A 514 18.23 18.75 -45.31
C ALA A 514 18.84 17.34 -45.52
N ALA A 515 18.37 16.32 -44.79
CA ALA A 515 18.83 14.94 -44.96
C ALA A 515 18.41 14.33 -46.31
N PHE A 516 17.21 14.65 -46.79
CA PHE A 516 16.70 14.22 -48.09
C PHE A 516 17.48 14.87 -49.25
N ASP A 517 17.68 16.18 -49.19
CA ASP A 517 18.50 16.93 -50.15
C ASP A 517 19.93 16.36 -50.19
N GLU A 518 20.58 16.17 -49.03
CA GLU A 518 21.94 15.60 -48.89
C GLU A 518 22.03 14.20 -49.49
N ALA A 519 21.07 13.32 -49.21
CA ALA A 519 21.04 11.95 -49.74
C ALA A 519 20.95 11.91 -51.27
N LYS A 520 20.17 12.81 -51.89
CA LYS A 520 20.07 12.91 -53.36
C LYS A 520 21.32 13.54 -53.99
N THR A 521 21.77 14.66 -53.44
CA THR A 521 22.80 15.53 -54.07
C THR A 521 24.23 15.13 -53.78
N ASN A 522 24.55 14.89 -52.51
CA ASN A 522 25.93 14.62 -52.05
C ASN A 522 26.22 13.12 -51.93
N LYS A 523 25.18 12.30 -51.78
CA LYS A 523 25.32 10.84 -51.66
C LYS A 523 24.84 10.08 -52.91
N HIS A 524 24.27 10.77 -53.89
CA HIS A 524 23.83 10.24 -55.19
C HIS A 524 22.80 9.10 -55.13
N TRP A 525 21.91 9.11 -54.13
CA TRP A 525 20.79 8.16 -54.06
C TRP A 525 19.58 8.63 -54.86
N LYS A 526 18.99 7.73 -55.64
CA LYS A 526 17.63 7.86 -56.18
C LYS A 526 16.65 7.49 -55.08
N LEU A 527 16.01 8.51 -54.51
CA LEU A 527 14.96 8.33 -53.51
C LEU A 527 13.62 8.19 -54.24
N GLN A 528 12.90 7.12 -53.97
CA GLN A 528 11.70 6.72 -54.72
C GLN A 528 10.54 6.42 -53.76
N LYS A 529 9.33 6.48 -54.31
CA LYS A 529 8.12 5.89 -53.71
C LYS A 529 7.52 4.86 -54.68
N ILE A 530 6.60 4.05 -54.16
CA ILE A 530 5.63 3.34 -54.99
C ILE A 530 4.40 4.24 -55.10
N ASP A 531 3.94 4.54 -56.31
CA ASP A 531 2.71 5.29 -56.53
C ASP A 531 1.45 4.39 -56.47
N ALA A 532 0.28 5.00 -56.57
CA ALA A 532 -1.00 4.29 -56.57
C ALA A 532 -1.24 3.37 -57.79
N SER A 533 -0.29 3.29 -58.73
CA SER A 533 -0.27 2.37 -59.88
C SER A 533 0.81 1.29 -59.76
N GLU A 534 1.26 1.01 -58.53
CA GLU A 534 2.28 -0.01 -58.19
C GLU A 534 3.66 0.27 -58.84
N SER A 535 3.89 1.52 -59.29
CA SER A 535 5.10 1.90 -60.03
C SER A 535 6.10 2.65 -59.14
N ASN A 536 7.38 2.29 -59.24
CA ASN A 536 8.48 3.01 -58.59
C ASN A 536 8.72 4.35 -59.30
N VAL A 537 8.49 5.46 -58.62
CA VAL A 537 8.69 6.83 -59.13
C VAL A 537 9.62 7.63 -58.24
N ASP A 538 10.45 8.49 -58.84
CA ASP A 538 11.40 9.34 -58.12
C ASP A 538 10.67 10.45 -57.33
N LEU A 539 11.17 10.76 -56.13
CA LEU A 539 10.72 11.81 -55.22
C LEU A 539 11.48 13.13 -55.44
#